data_AF-A0A3M1AU37-F1
#
_entry.id   AF-A0A3M1AU37-F1
#
_cell.length_a   1.000
_cell.length_b   1.000
_cell.length_c   1.000
_cell.angle_alpha   90.00
_cell.angle_beta   90.00
_cell.angle_gamma   90.00
#
_symmetry.space_group_name_H-M   'P 1'
#
loop_
_entity.id
_entity.type
_entity.pdbx_description
1 polymer ?
#
loop_
_entity_poly.entity_id
_entity_poly.type
_entity_poly.pdbx_seq_one_letter_code
_entity_poly.pdbx_strand_id
1 'polypeptide(L)'
;MPAALHIPKLQEFFYYAWSWEKWQKLVKATPRNYQSKQVGRAELVDLLQLNGQAIKSVGQWIQKREQIKQLILQVLGDFPPLTVWLNPRILNEREFKTYIRRKIVYCSETGDDIPAYLFLPKGQLRKYPAVLCCHQTNPFGKQEAAGIKGDPNLALAVKLVQRGYITLAPDAICFGERHNPLLGHYGEAIEFYKKHPHWSIAGKMIWDKSRA
;
A
#
# COMPACT_ATOMS: atom_id res chain seq x y z
N MET A 1 39.82 5.72 -3.44
CA MET A 1 39.37 4.31 -3.43
C MET A 1 37.86 4.32 -3.22
N PRO A 2 37.04 3.71 -4.09
CA PRO A 2 35.60 3.70 -3.88
C PRO A 2 35.29 2.82 -2.68
N ALA A 3 34.53 3.35 -1.72
CA ALA A 3 34.02 2.58 -0.60
C ALA A 3 33.17 1.42 -1.14
N ALA A 4 33.59 0.19 -0.87
CA ALA A 4 32.85 -1.00 -1.26
C ALA A 4 31.44 -0.90 -0.68
N LEU A 5 30.43 -1.00 -1.56
CA LEU A 5 29.04 -1.19 -1.18
C LEU A 5 28.98 -2.39 -0.24
N HIS A 6 28.66 -2.15 1.03
CA HIS A 6 28.37 -3.22 1.97
C HIS A 6 27.02 -3.82 1.57
N ILE A 7 27.07 -4.85 0.74
CA ILE A 7 25.91 -5.71 0.46
C ILE A 7 25.76 -6.60 1.69
N PRO A 8 24.65 -6.49 2.46
CA PRO A 8 24.43 -7.36 3.61
C PRO A 8 24.53 -8.82 3.19
N LYS A 9 25.18 -9.66 3.99
CA LYS A 9 25.21 -11.10 3.74
C LYS A 9 23.76 -11.62 3.69
N LEU A 10 23.50 -12.53 2.74
CA LEU A 10 22.20 -13.15 2.42
C LEU A 10 21.37 -13.68 3.62
N GLN A 11 21.92 -13.75 4.83
CA GLN A 11 21.31 -14.33 6.02
C GLN A 11 20.18 -13.53 6.68
N GLU A 12 20.00 -12.24 6.40
CA GLU A 12 18.95 -11.42 7.04
C GLU A 12 17.56 -11.52 6.39
N PHE A 13 17.43 -12.26 5.27
CA PHE A 13 16.20 -12.31 4.47
C PHE A 13 15.72 -13.73 4.13
N PHE A 14 16.19 -14.76 4.82
CA PHE A 14 15.92 -16.12 4.38
C PHE A 14 14.49 -16.64 4.67
N TYR A 15 13.77 -16.81 3.58
CA TYR A 15 12.49 -17.52 3.38
C TYR A 15 12.55 -19.05 3.62
N TYR A 16 13.52 -19.56 4.40
CA TYR A 16 13.94 -20.98 4.37
C TYR A 16 12.91 -22.03 4.80
N ALA A 17 11.69 -21.64 5.16
CA ALA A 17 10.64 -22.57 5.53
C ALA A 17 9.28 -22.25 4.89
N TRP A 18 9.22 -21.44 3.83
CA TRP A 18 7.98 -21.14 3.11
C TRP A 18 7.71 -22.19 2.01
N SER A 19 6.49 -22.74 1.99
CA SER A 19 5.93 -23.47 0.85
C SER A 19 4.46 -23.07 0.70
N TRP A 20 3.93 -23.23 -0.52
CA TRP A 20 2.51 -22.98 -0.77
C TRP A 20 1.62 -23.84 0.12
N GLU A 21 1.91 -25.14 0.26
CA GLU A 21 1.13 -26.04 1.11
C GLU A 21 1.20 -25.64 2.58
N LYS A 22 2.38 -25.25 3.07
CA LYS A 22 2.55 -24.80 4.46
C LYS A 22 1.76 -23.51 4.71
N TRP A 23 1.86 -22.55 3.80
CA TRP A 23 1.09 -21.31 3.89
C TRP A 23 -0.41 -21.59 3.90
N GLN A 24 -0.91 -22.41 2.96
CA GLN A 24 -2.33 -22.81 2.91
C GLN A 24 -2.80 -23.48 4.22
N LYS A 25 -2.00 -24.39 4.80
CA LYS A 25 -2.30 -25.03 6.08
C LYS A 25 -2.37 -24.02 7.24
N LEU A 26 -1.50 -23.02 7.24
CA LEU A 26 -1.41 -22.02 8.31
C LEU A 26 -2.54 -20.98 8.24
N VAL A 27 -2.84 -20.47 7.05
CA VAL A 27 -3.81 -19.37 6.90
C VAL A 27 -5.23 -19.87 6.68
N LYS A 28 -5.41 -21.11 6.20
CA LYS A 28 -6.70 -21.68 5.77
C LYS A 28 -7.47 -20.77 4.80
N ALA A 29 -6.77 -19.86 4.12
CA ALA A 29 -7.37 -19.02 3.10
C ALA A 29 -7.89 -19.92 1.97
N THR A 30 -9.06 -19.57 1.46
CA THR A 30 -9.70 -20.25 0.33
C THR A 30 -9.70 -19.28 -0.85
N PRO A 31 -8.64 -19.29 -1.68
CA PRO A 31 -8.60 -18.45 -2.88
C PRO A 31 -9.87 -18.67 -3.69
N ARG A 32 -10.52 -17.59 -4.10
CA ARG A 32 -11.72 -17.68 -4.92
C ARG A 32 -11.36 -18.33 -6.26
N ASN A 33 -12.24 -19.20 -6.73
CA ASN A 33 -12.15 -19.69 -8.09
C ASN A 33 -12.67 -18.59 -9.03
N TYR A 34 -11.77 -17.97 -9.79
CA TYR A 34 -12.12 -16.88 -10.70
C TYR A 34 -12.49 -17.42 -12.06
N GLN A 35 -13.60 -16.96 -12.61
CA GLN A 35 -14.00 -17.25 -13.98
C GLN A 35 -13.97 -15.97 -14.80
N SER A 36 -13.08 -15.91 -15.78
CA SER A 36 -13.08 -14.85 -16.78
C SER A 36 -12.52 -15.39 -18.10
N LYS A 37 -12.69 -14.62 -19.18
CA LYS A 37 -12.09 -14.95 -20.47
C LYS A 37 -10.56 -14.98 -20.45
N GLN A 38 -9.92 -14.40 -19.43
CA GLN A 38 -8.45 -14.34 -19.28
C GLN A 38 -7.87 -15.48 -18.44
N VAL A 39 -8.66 -16.09 -17.55
CA VAL A 39 -8.14 -17.07 -16.58
C VAL A 39 -7.58 -18.30 -17.32
N GLY A 40 -6.34 -18.66 -17.00
CA GLY A 40 -5.65 -19.83 -17.58
C GLY A 40 -5.17 -19.64 -19.02
N ARG A 41 -5.18 -18.42 -19.58
CA ARG A 41 -4.74 -18.13 -20.95
C ARG A 41 -3.50 -17.25 -20.97
N ALA A 42 -2.56 -17.58 -21.85
CA ALA A 42 -1.36 -16.79 -22.10
C ALA A 42 -1.68 -15.56 -22.97
N GLU A 43 -2.59 -15.72 -23.93
CA GLU A 43 -3.04 -14.64 -24.80
C GLU A 43 -3.93 -13.68 -24.04
N LEU A 44 -3.63 -12.39 -24.14
CA LEU A 44 -4.41 -11.34 -23.50
C LEU A 44 -5.74 -11.14 -24.24
N VAL A 45 -6.82 -10.99 -23.49
CA VAL A 45 -8.09 -10.53 -24.03
C VAL A 45 -7.94 -9.12 -24.57
N ASP A 46 -8.59 -8.84 -25.69
CA ASP A 46 -8.56 -7.51 -26.28
C ASP A 46 -9.20 -6.48 -25.33
N LEU A 47 -8.41 -5.46 -24.99
CA LEU A 47 -8.82 -4.37 -24.10
C LEU A 47 -9.93 -3.53 -24.74
N LEU A 48 -9.88 -3.35 -26.07
CA LEU A 48 -10.81 -2.54 -26.83
C LEU A 48 -11.98 -3.35 -27.40
N GLN A 49 -12.30 -4.49 -26.78
CA GLN A 49 -13.51 -5.26 -27.08
C GLN A 49 -14.47 -5.34 -25.90
N LEU A 50 -15.76 -5.15 -26.20
CA LEU A 50 -16.88 -5.39 -25.29
C LEU A 50 -17.74 -6.50 -25.89
N ASN A 51 -17.89 -7.62 -25.17
CA ASN A 51 -18.64 -8.79 -25.62
C ASN A 51 -18.25 -9.32 -27.02
N GLY A 52 -16.98 -9.16 -27.40
CA GLY A 52 -16.45 -9.60 -28.71
C GLY A 52 -16.61 -8.59 -29.85
N GLN A 53 -17.12 -7.39 -29.56
CA GLN A 53 -17.22 -6.29 -30.53
C GLN A 53 -16.26 -5.16 -30.18
N ALA A 54 -15.69 -4.52 -31.21
CA ALA A 54 -14.82 -3.37 -31.03
C ALA A 54 -15.56 -2.21 -30.33
N ILE A 55 -14.90 -1.61 -29.34
CA ILE A 55 -15.36 -0.41 -28.64
C ILE A 55 -15.18 0.80 -29.56
N LYS A 56 -16.27 1.51 -29.84
CA LYS A 56 -16.33 2.67 -30.75
C LYS A 56 -16.79 3.96 -30.07
N SER A 57 -17.02 3.94 -28.76
CA SER A 57 -17.53 5.09 -28.01
C SER A 57 -17.05 5.09 -26.56
N VAL A 58 -17.05 6.28 -25.94
CA VAL A 58 -16.77 6.46 -24.51
C VAL A 58 -17.75 5.68 -23.65
N GLY A 59 -19.04 5.61 -24.04
CA GLY A 59 -20.05 4.83 -23.31
C GLY A 59 -19.72 3.34 -23.23
N GLN A 60 -19.29 2.74 -24.34
CA GLN A 60 -18.83 1.35 -24.38
C GLN A 60 -17.55 1.13 -23.57
N TRP A 61 -16.63 2.11 -23.58
CA TRP A 61 -15.44 2.06 -22.74
C TRP A 61 -15.77 2.09 -21.24
N ILE A 62 -16.72 2.93 -20.82
CA ILE A 62 -17.18 2.99 -19.42
C ILE A 62 -17.73 1.63 -18.98
N GLN A 63 -18.51 0.96 -19.83
CA GLN A 63 -19.01 -0.40 -19.55
C GLN A 63 -17.87 -1.42 -19.41
N LYS A 64 -16.90 -1.40 -20.34
CA LYS A 64 -15.71 -2.27 -20.27
C LYS A 64 -14.89 -2.01 -19.01
N ARG A 65 -14.67 -0.74 -18.64
CA ARG A 65 -13.97 -0.34 -17.41
C ARG A 65 -14.68 -0.88 -16.17
N GLU A 66 -16.01 -0.85 -16.13
CA GLU A 66 -16.75 -1.42 -15.01
C GLU A 66 -16.59 -2.95 -14.95
N GLN A 67 -16.62 -3.67 -16.07
CA GLN A 67 -16.32 -5.11 -16.11
C GLN A 67 -14.92 -5.42 -15.56
N ILE A 68 -13.90 -4.65 -15.97
CA ILE A 68 -12.52 -4.80 -15.47
C ILE A 68 -12.47 -4.52 -13.96
N LYS A 69 -13.12 -3.46 -13.50
CA LYS A 69 -13.18 -3.10 -12.09
C LYS A 69 -13.81 -4.22 -11.25
N GLN A 70 -14.92 -4.80 -11.70
CA GLN A 70 -15.56 -5.92 -10.99
C GLN A 70 -14.64 -7.14 -10.90
N LEU A 71 -13.89 -7.46 -11.97
CA LEU A 71 -12.87 -8.52 -11.92
C LEU A 71 -11.74 -8.20 -10.94
N ILE A 72 -11.24 -6.96 -10.94
CA ILE A 72 -10.21 -6.52 -9.98
C ILE A 72 -10.73 -6.64 -8.55
N LEU A 73 -11.95 -6.19 -8.26
CA LEU A 73 -12.54 -6.27 -6.92
C LEU A 73 -12.67 -7.72 -6.43
N GLN A 74 -12.99 -8.66 -7.31
CA GLN A 74 -13.01 -10.08 -6.95
C GLN A 74 -11.63 -10.58 -6.49
N VAL A 75 -10.56 -10.16 -7.18
CA VAL A 75 -9.17 -10.52 -6.85
C VAL A 75 -8.69 -9.83 -5.58
N LEU A 76 -9.04 -8.55 -5.40
CA LEU A 76 -8.68 -7.79 -4.21
C LEU A 76 -9.36 -8.35 -2.97
N GLY A 77 -10.58 -8.88 -3.11
CA GLY A 77 -11.30 -9.60 -2.07
C GLY A 77 -12.30 -8.72 -1.31
N ASP A 78 -12.67 -9.18 -0.13
CA ASP A 78 -13.76 -8.59 0.64
C ASP A 78 -13.30 -7.41 1.48
N PHE A 79 -13.49 -6.22 0.94
CA PHE A 79 -13.33 -4.97 1.70
C PHE A 79 -14.38 -4.89 2.83
N PRO A 80 -14.06 -4.21 3.95
CA PRO A 80 -15.04 -3.93 4.99
C PRO A 80 -16.26 -3.19 4.41
N PRO A 81 -17.49 -3.59 4.78
CA PRO A 81 -18.71 -2.98 4.25
C PRO A 81 -18.90 -1.54 4.73
N LEU A 82 -18.25 -1.17 5.85
CA LEU A 82 -18.31 0.15 6.46
C LEU A 82 -16.91 0.65 6.79
N THR A 83 -16.72 1.94 6.63
CA THR A 83 -15.52 2.62 7.09
C THR A 83 -15.65 3.04 8.55
N VAL A 84 -14.56 2.99 9.30
CA VAL A 84 -14.47 3.55 10.66
C VAL A 84 -14.04 5.01 10.63
N TRP A 85 -14.32 5.78 11.68
CA TRP A 85 -13.78 7.14 11.82
C TRP A 85 -12.24 7.10 11.86
N LEU A 86 -11.58 7.94 11.07
CA LEU A 86 -10.11 7.95 10.98
C LEU A 86 -9.45 8.35 12.31
N ASN A 87 -10.12 9.18 13.13
CA ASN A 87 -9.63 9.65 14.43
C ASN A 87 -8.13 9.99 14.44
N PRO A 88 -7.65 10.87 13.54
CA PRO A 88 -6.21 11.13 13.40
C PRO A 88 -5.67 11.80 14.67
N ARG A 89 -4.55 11.28 15.19
CA ARG A 89 -3.85 11.82 16.36
C ARG A 89 -2.44 12.23 15.98
N ILE A 90 -2.03 13.41 16.40
CA ILE A 90 -0.66 13.89 16.25
C ILE A 90 0.14 13.35 17.44
N LEU A 91 1.19 12.59 17.14
CA LEU A 91 2.09 12.03 18.15
C LEU A 91 3.32 12.89 18.37
N ASN A 92 3.79 13.54 17.31
CA ASN A 92 4.93 14.44 17.36
C ASN A 92 4.83 15.46 16.22
N GLU A 93 5.36 16.65 16.45
CA GLU A 93 5.54 17.66 15.43
C GLU A 93 6.98 18.16 15.44
N ARG A 94 7.53 18.39 14.26
CA ARG A 94 8.82 19.05 14.08
C ARG A 94 8.71 20.08 12.97
N GLU A 95 9.20 21.27 13.28
CA GLU A 95 9.26 22.38 12.36
C GLU A 95 10.58 22.36 11.57
N PHE A 96 10.48 22.61 10.26
CA PHE A 96 11.62 22.75 9.35
C PHE A 96 11.57 24.13 8.69
N LYS A 97 12.63 24.53 7.98
CA LYS A 97 12.71 25.86 7.34
C LYS A 97 11.51 26.16 6.45
N THR A 98 11.06 25.21 5.64
CA THR A 98 10.04 25.41 4.60
C THR A 98 8.75 24.60 4.80
N TYR A 99 8.68 23.74 5.81
CA TYR A 99 7.51 22.90 6.09
C TYR A 99 7.45 22.49 7.56
N ILE A 100 6.32 21.93 7.96
CA ILE A 100 6.12 21.24 9.25
C ILE A 100 5.96 19.75 8.95
N ARG A 101 6.57 18.88 9.75
CA ARG A 101 6.35 17.43 9.70
C ARG A 101 5.68 16.97 10.99
N ARG A 102 4.53 16.31 10.87
CA ARG A 102 3.81 15.66 11.96
C ARG A 102 3.95 14.16 11.83
N LYS A 103 4.33 13.47 12.90
CA LYS A 103 4.05 12.04 13.04
C LYS A 103 2.60 11.91 13.50
N ILE A 104 1.80 11.19 12.74
CA ILE A 104 0.39 10.94 13.07
C ILE A 104 0.10 9.45 13.08
N VAL A 105 -1.01 9.09 13.69
CA VAL A 105 -1.66 7.78 13.56
C VAL A 105 -3.13 7.99 13.24
N TYR A 106 -3.70 7.13 12.40
CA TYR A 106 -5.12 7.16 12.06
C TYR A 106 -5.67 5.73 11.89
N CYS A 107 -6.94 5.55 12.18
CA CYS A 107 -7.61 4.26 12.18
C CYS A 107 -8.05 3.86 10.76
N SER A 108 -7.53 2.76 10.22
CA SER A 108 -7.95 2.25 8.89
C SER A 108 -9.13 1.29 8.99
N GLU A 109 -9.12 0.47 10.03
CA GLU A 109 -10.17 -0.49 10.40
C GLU A 109 -10.19 -0.64 11.92
N THR A 110 -11.26 -1.23 12.48
CA THR A 110 -11.33 -1.50 13.92
C THR A 110 -10.11 -2.28 14.41
N GLY A 111 -9.30 -1.64 15.25
CA GLY A 111 -8.09 -2.22 15.84
C GLY A 111 -6.83 -2.16 14.96
N ASP A 112 -6.86 -1.45 13.83
CA ASP A 112 -5.70 -1.28 12.94
C ASP A 112 -5.42 0.21 12.69
N ASP A 113 -4.49 0.75 13.46
CA ASP A 113 -3.98 2.11 13.31
C ASP A 113 -2.80 2.13 12.32
N ILE A 114 -2.82 3.08 11.40
CA ILE A 114 -1.74 3.34 10.44
C ILE A 114 -0.89 4.51 10.94
N PRO A 115 0.38 4.27 11.29
CA PRO A 115 1.35 5.33 11.54
C PRO A 115 1.76 5.98 10.21
N ALA A 116 1.82 7.31 10.20
CA ALA A 116 2.16 8.09 9.02
C ALA A 116 2.96 9.35 9.37
N TYR A 117 3.67 9.90 8.38
CA TYR A 117 4.18 11.26 8.43
C TYR A 117 3.35 12.17 7.52
N LEU A 118 2.80 13.24 8.10
CA LEU A 118 2.12 14.32 7.38
C LEU A 118 3.06 15.52 7.28
N PHE A 119 3.21 16.06 6.08
CA PHE A 119 4.03 17.25 5.83
C PHE A 119 3.15 18.38 5.30
N LEU A 120 3.31 19.55 5.91
CA LEU A 120 2.53 20.74 5.61
C LEU A 120 3.51 21.84 5.15
N PRO A 121 3.34 22.39 3.93
CA PRO A 121 4.20 23.49 3.48
C PRO A 121 3.95 24.72 4.36
N LYS A 122 5.03 25.45 4.68
CA LYS A 122 4.90 26.77 5.32
C LYS A 122 4.56 27.82 4.27
N GLY A 123 3.61 28.69 4.58
CA GLY A 123 3.20 29.75 3.67
C GLY A 123 1.77 30.19 3.91
N GLN A 124 1.14 30.73 2.87
CA GLN A 124 -0.22 31.28 2.95
C GLN A 124 -1.25 30.23 3.35
N LEU A 125 -2.28 30.68 4.08
CA LEU A 125 -3.46 29.88 4.40
C LEU A 125 -4.32 29.70 3.13
N ARG A 126 -4.03 28.65 2.37
CA ARG A 126 -4.81 28.23 1.20
C ARG A 126 -4.95 26.72 1.17
N LYS A 127 -5.87 26.21 0.35
CA LYS A 127 -5.91 24.79 0.02
C LYS A 127 -4.69 24.44 -0.83
N TYR A 128 -3.96 23.40 -0.43
CA TYR A 128 -2.84 22.85 -1.17
C TYR A 128 -3.23 21.49 -1.77
N PRO A 129 -2.74 21.15 -2.97
CA PRO A 129 -2.86 19.79 -3.48
C PRO A 129 -2.15 18.81 -2.52
N ALA A 130 -2.74 17.64 -2.33
CA ALA A 130 -2.19 16.59 -1.48
C ALA A 130 -1.66 15.41 -2.30
N VAL A 131 -0.57 14.80 -1.86
CA VAL A 131 0.03 13.62 -2.49
C VAL A 131 0.27 12.52 -1.46
N LEU A 132 -0.28 11.35 -1.73
CA LEU A 132 0.00 10.14 -0.96
C LEU A 132 1.33 9.53 -1.42
N CYS A 133 2.34 9.59 -0.56
CA CYS A 133 3.70 9.11 -0.82
C CYS A 133 3.88 7.69 -0.29
N CYS A 134 3.57 6.69 -1.12
CA CYS A 134 3.76 5.28 -0.78
C CYS A 134 5.24 4.90 -0.84
N HIS A 135 5.73 4.16 0.14
CA HIS A 135 7.09 3.61 0.13
C HIS A 135 7.16 2.29 -0.66
N GLN A 136 8.38 1.92 -1.08
CA GLN A 136 8.68 0.63 -1.71
C GLN A 136 8.84 -0.50 -0.66
N THR A 137 9.17 -1.71 -1.13
CA THR A 137 9.43 -2.89 -0.29
C THR A 137 10.78 -2.78 0.44
N ASN A 138 10.80 -2.09 1.58
CA ASN A 138 11.97 -1.98 2.44
C ASN A 138 11.58 -1.92 3.93
N PRO A 139 12.51 -2.23 4.86
CA PRO A 139 12.19 -2.23 6.29
C PRO A 139 11.97 -0.83 6.88
N PHE A 140 12.39 0.25 6.20
CA PHE A 140 12.26 1.62 6.72
C PHE A 140 10.83 2.17 6.60
N GLY A 141 10.04 1.64 5.67
CA GLY A 141 8.66 2.05 5.43
C GLY A 141 8.56 3.55 5.11
N LYS A 142 7.61 4.23 5.75
CA LYS A 142 7.39 5.68 5.61
C LYS A 142 8.62 6.53 5.94
N GLN A 143 9.59 6.01 6.70
CA GLN A 143 10.80 6.77 7.04
C GLN A 143 11.65 7.10 5.80
N GLU A 144 11.58 6.28 4.74
CA GLU A 144 12.24 6.57 3.47
C GLU A 144 11.60 7.73 2.73
N ALA A 145 10.28 7.66 2.52
CA ALA A 145 9.52 8.76 1.92
C ALA A 145 9.71 10.08 2.70
N ALA A 146 9.87 9.97 4.03
CA ALA A 146 10.12 11.09 4.94
C ALA A 146 11.57 11.61 4.97
N GLY A 147 12.49 10.99 4.23
CA GLY A 147 13.91 11.36 4.18
C GLY A 147 14.65 11.17 5.52
N ILE A 148 14.23 10.21 6.34
CA ILE A 148 14.82 9.93 7.66
C ILE A 148 15.81 8.77 7.58
N LYS A 149 15.47 7.72 6.83
CA LYS A 149 16.30 6.52 6.57
C LYS A 149 16.14 6.09 5.11
N GLY A 150 16.92 5.12 4.64
CA GLY A 150 16.83 4.63 3.26
C GLY A 150 17.49 5.55 2.25
N ASP A 151 17.11 5.44 0.98
CA ASP A 151 17.71 6.23 -0.10
C ASP A 151 17.19 7.68 -0.08
N PRO A 152 18.06 8.70 0.10
CA PRO A 152 17.66 10.11 0.01
C PRO A 152 17.00 10.49 -1.32
N ASN A 153 17.28 9.75 -2.40
CA ASN A 153 16.62 9.97 -3.69
C ASN A 153 15.12 9.62 -3.66
N LEU A 154 14.70 8.77 -2.73
CA LEU A 154 13.32 8.32 -2.57
C LEU A 154 12.57 9.06 -1.44
N ALA A 155 13.15 10.13 -0.90
CA ALA A 155 12.51 11.06 0.04
C ALA A 155 11.40 11.92 -0.62
N LEU A 156 10.44 11.26 -1.27
CA LEU A 156 9.44 11.89 -2.13
C LEU A 156 8.53 12.86 -1.37
N ALA A 157 8.15 12.54 -0.12
CA ALA A 157 7.30 13.41 0.69
C ALA A 157 8.00 14.75 0.97
N VAL A 158 9.29 14.71 1.32
CA VAL A 158 10.10 15.93 1.54
C VAL A 158 10.25 16.74 0.25
N LYS A 159 10.57 16.07 -0.87
CA LYS A 159 10.74 16.74 -2.17
C LYS A 159 9.46 17.42 -2.64
N LEU A 160 8.31 16.82 -2.41
CA LEU A 160 7.01 17.36 -2.82
C LEU A 160 6.51 18.45 -1.87
N VAL A 161 6.68 18.32 -0.55
CA VAL A 161 6.25 19.41 0.36
C VAL A 161 7.02 20.71 0.12
N GLN A 162 8.31 20.62 -0.20
CA GLN A 162 9.13 21.77 -0.58
C GLN A 162 8.67 22.45 -1.88
N ARG A 163 7.86 21.76 -2.69
CA ARG A 163 7.23 22.29 -3.91
C ARG A 163 5.80 22.78 -3.68
N GLY A 164 5.33 22.81 -2.44
CA GLY A 164 4.01 23.32 -2.07
C GLY A 164 2.88 22.28 -2.10
N TYR A 165 3.20 20.99 -2.03
CA TYR A 165 2.19 19.95 -1.82
C TYR A 165 2.04 19.64 -0.34
N ILE A 166 0.83 19.29 0.11
CA ILE A 166 0.69 18.50 1.34
C ILE A 166 1.10 17.07 1.00
N THR A 167 1.87 16.41 1.84
CA THR A 167 2.24 15.01 1.59
C THR A 167 1.96 14.14 2.80
N LEU A 168 1.40 12.97 2.57
CA LEU A 168 1.18 11.96 3.59
C LEU A 168 1.95 10.69 3.21
N ALA A 169 2.77 10.19 4.13
CA ALA A 169 3.53 8.96 3.96
C ALA A 169 3.13 7.95 5.05
N PRO A 170 2.18 7.03 4.77
CA PRO A 170 1.80 5.97 5.69
C PRO A 170 2.72 4.74 5.57
N ASP A 171 2.78 3.93 6.62
CA ASP A 171 3.32 2.58 6.53
C ASP A 171 2.30 1.60 5.93
N ALA A 172 2.72 0.85 4.92
CA ALA A 172 1.98 -0.31 4.45
C ALA A 172 2.03 -1.44 5.51
N ILE A 173 1.02 -2.32 5.47
CA ILE A 173 0.98 -3.51 6.33
C ILE A 173 2.29 -4.32 6.16
N CYS A 174 2.81 -4.87 7.26
CA CYS A 174 4.09 -5.58 7.34
C CYS A 174 5.36 -4.73 7.21
N PHE A 175 5.28 -3.39 7.18
CA PHE A 175 6.45 -2.52 7.02
C PHE A 175 6.52 -1.41 8.06
N GLY A 176 7.72 -0.85 8.24
CA GLY A 176 7.96 0.28 9.13
C GLY A 176 7.50 -0.02 10.56
N GLU A 177 6.63 0.82 11.09
CA GLU A 177 6.06 0.65 12.44
C GLU A 177 4.91 -0.37 12.51
N ARG A 178 4.50 -0.93 11.36
CA ARG A 178 3.52 -2.03 11.28
C ARG A 178 4.18 -3.40 11.14
N HIS A 179 5.51 -3.47 11.28
CA HIS A 179 6.26 -4.72 11.28
C HIS A 179 6.65 -5.13 12.71
N ASN A 180 6.34 -6.36 13.06
CA ASN A 180 6.81 -7.08 14.23
C ASN A 180 8.00 -7.96 13.84
N PRO A 181 9.22 -7.64 14.31
CA PRO A 181 10.43 -8.38 13.95
C PRO A 181 10.41 -9.84 14.43
N LEU A 182 9.58 -10.19 15.41
CA LEU A 182 9.45 -11.56 15.91
C LEU A 182 8.70 -12.49 14.95
N LEU A 183 7.90 -11.93 14.01
CA LEU A 183 7.11 -12.72 13.07
C LEU A 183 7.86 -12.98 11.74
N GLY A 184 9.04 -12.39 11.57
CA GLY A 184 9.80 -12.44 10.33
C GLY A 184 9.16 -11.62 9.19
N HIS A 185 9.83 -11.58 8.05
CA HIS A 185 9.38 -10.81 6.88
C HIS A 185 7.94 -11.21 6.48
N TYR A 186 7.03 -10.24 6.44
CA TYR A 186 5.61 -10.41 6.13
C TYR A 186 4.80 -11.27 7.10
N GLY A 187 5.31 -11.56 8.30
CA GLY A 187 4.61 -12.43 9.24
C GLY A 187 3.20 -11.95 9.62
N GLU A 188 2.96 -10.63 9.62
CA GLU A 188 1.66 -10.03 9.89
C GLU A 188 0.61 -10.41 8.83
N ALA A 189 1.05 -10.74 7.61
CA ALA A 189 0.15 -11.19 6.57
C ALA A 189 -0.57 -12.49 6.96
N ILE A 190 0.09 -13.37 7.73
CA ILE A 190 -0.52 -14.64 8.19
C ILE A 190 -1.72 -14.34 9.09
N GLU A 191 -1.55 -13.48 10.09
CA GLU A 191 -2.63 -13.10 11.01
C GLU A 191 -3.74 -12.33 10.29
N PHE A 192 -3.37 -11.47 9.34
CA PHE A 192 -4.33 -10.81 8.47
C PHE A 192 -5.21 -11.82 7.70
N TYR A 193 -4.62 -12.82 7.04
CA TYR A 193 -5.38 -13.82 6.30
C TYR A 193 -6.23 -14.72 7.21
N LYS A 194 -5.78 -15.02 8.43
CA LYS A 194 -6.61 -15.74 9.41
C LYS A 194 -7.87 -14.96 9.79
N LYS A 195 -7.74 -13.63 9.97
CA LYS A 195 -8.85 -12.72 10.29
C LYS A 195 -9.74 -12.45 9.07
N HIS A 196 -9.14 -12.40 7.87
CA HIS A 196 -9.80 -12.02 6.62
C HIS A 196 -9.49 -13.01 5.49
N PRO A 197 -10.05 -14.23 5.52
CA PRO A 197 -9.68 -15.33 4.59
C PRO A 197 -10.03 -15.06 3.12
N HIS A 198 -10.89 -14.07 2.86
CA HIS A 198 -11.33 -13.67 1.52
C HIS A 198 -10.83 -12.28 1.11
N TRP A 199 -9.92 -11.68 1.87
CA TRP A 199 -9.33 -10.38 1.55
C TRP A 199 -7.85 -10.56 1.26
N SER A 200 -7.38 -10.03 0.13
CA SER A 200 -5.95 -10.10 -0.21
C SER A 200 -5.15 -9.01 0.51
N ILE A 201 -3.86 -9.26 0.74
CA ILE A 201 -2.93 -8.22 1.23
C ILE A 201 -2.86 -7.02 0.26
N ALA A 202 -2.99 -7.26 -1.05
CA ALA A 202 -3.09 -6.19 -2.03
C ALA A 202 -4.37 -5.35 -1.84
N GLY A 203 -5.50 -6.01 -1.59
CA GLY A 203 -6.77 -5.38 -1.24
C GLY A 203 -6.64 -4.56 0.05
N LYS A 204 -6.01 -5.11 1.08
CA LYS A 204 -5.71 -4.40 2.32
C LYS A 204 -4.88 -3.14 2.09
N MET A 205 -3.80 -3.25 1.32
CA MET A 205 -2.97 -2.08 0.98
C MET A 205 -3.74 -1.02 0.19
N ILE A 206 -4.66 -1.41 -0.70
CA ILE A 206 -5.50 -0.47 -1.45
C ILE A 206 -6.51 0.22 -0.53
N TRP A 207 -7.11 -0.52 0.39
CA TRP A 207 -8.00 0.03 1.41
C TRP A 207 -7.29 1.03 2.31
N ASP A 208 -6.13 0.64 2.87
CA ASP A 208 -5.34 1.52 3.73
C ASP A 208 -4.98 2.84 3.03
N LYS A 209 -4.71 2.79 1.72
CA LYS A 209 -4.47 3.97 0.88
C LYS A 209 -5.73 4.78 0.58
N SER A 210 -6.91 4.18 0.55
CA SER A 210 -8.18 4.90 0.37
C SER A 210 -8.70 5.55 1.66
N ARG A 211 -8.19 5.11 2.83
CA ARG A 211 -8.44 5.72 4.13
C ARG A 211 -7.54 6.94 4.43
N ALA A 212 -6.41 7.05 3.75
CA ALA A 212 -5.42 8.13 3.86
C ALA A 212 -5.94 9.47 3.30
#